data_AF-A0A524CWX7-F1
#
_entry.id   AF-A0A524CWX7-F1
#
_cell.length_a   1.000
_cell.length_b   1.000
_cell.length_c   1.000
_cell.angle_alpha   90.00
_cell.angle_beta   90.00
_cell.angle_gamma   90.00
#
_symmetry.space_group_name_H-M   'P 1'
#
loop_
_entity.id
_entity.type
_entity.pdbx_description
1 polymer ?
#
loop_
_entity_poly.entity_id
_entity_poly.type
_entity_poly.pdbx_seq_one_letter_code
_entity_poly.pdbx_strand_id
1 'polypeptide(L)'
;PQKGADRDWLVTRISMPVIREAMVLVDDEIASKDDIDKAMVLGASFPEGPFAMAERIGMDKVKTELTKLHEELGECYSVPKMLQ
;
A
#
# COMPACT_ATOMS: atom_id res chain seq x y z
N PRO A 1 -13.09 11.09 17.99
CA PRO A 1 -11.96 10.17 18.25
C PRO A 1 -12.46 8.76 18.59
N GLN A 2 -12.36 7.82 17.65
CA GLN A 2 -12.89 6.47 17.86
C GLN A 2 -12.00 5.74 18.89
N LYS A 3 -12.58 5.36 20.03
CA LYS A 3 -11.93 4.59 21.09
C LYS A 3 -11.47 3.23 20.52
N GLY A 4 -10.17 2.99 20.54
CA GLY A 4 -9.55 1.67 20.34
C GLY A 4 -9.46 1.21 18.89
N ALA A 5 -8.57 1.79 18.09
CA ALA A 5 -8.15 1.15 16.85
C ALA A 5 -7.43 -0.16 17.19
N ASP A 6 -7.91 -1.28 16.66
CA ASP A 6 -7.23 -2.57 16.76
C ASP A 6 -5.88 -2.52 16.02
N ARG A 7 -4.92 -3.34 16.45
CA ARG A 7 -3.60 -3.50 15.84
C ARG A 7 -3.72 -3.72 14.34
N ASP A 8 -4.65 -4.56 13.91
CA ASP A 8 -4.80 -4.91 12.50
C ASP A 8 -5.33 -3.73 11.67
N TRP A 9 -6.19 -2.89 12.27
CA TRP A 9 -6.62 -1.62 11.66
C TRP A 9 -5.45 -0.64 11.53
N LEU A 10 -4.62 -0.50 12.57
CA LEU A 10 -3.45 0.38 12.53
C LEU A 10 -2.46 -0.04 11.44
N VAL A 11 -2.18 -1.34 11.35
CA VAL A 11 -1.32 -1.90 10.29
C VAL A 11 -1.92 -1.62 8.92
N THR A 12 -3.20 -1.94 8.71
CA THR A 12 -3.86 -1.71 7.41
C THR A 12 -3.82 -0.23 7.01
N ARG A 13 -4.15 0.66 7.96
CA ARG A 13 -4.23 2.11 7.73
C ARG A 13 -2.89 2.77 7.38
N ILE A 14 -1.77 2.16 7.79
CA ILE A 14 -0.40 2.62 7.50
C ILE A 14 0.20 1.91 6.28
N SER A 15 -0.03 0.61 6.13
CA SER A 15 0.52 -0.18 5.03
C SER A 15 -0.13 0.15 3.69
N MET A 16 -1.45 0.40 3.65
CA MET A 16 -2.16 0.65 2.39
C MET A 16 -1.61 1.87 1.62
N PRO A 17 -1.35 3.04 2.23
CA PRO A 17 -0.71 4.16 1.53
C PRO A 17 0.68 3.83 0.99
N VAL A 18 1.47 3.05 1.72
CA VAL A 18 2.84 2.70 1.28
C VAL A 18 2.79 1.80 0.05
N ILE A 19 1.92 0.79 0.06
CA ILE A 19 1.69 -0.09 -1.09
C ILE A 19 1.15 0.70 -2.27
N ARG A 20 0.15 1.56 -2.01
CA ARG A 20 -0.45 2.42 -3.04
C ARG A 20 0.59 3.31 -3.71
N GLU A 21 1.44 3.98 -2.94
CA GLU A 21 2.45 4.88 -3.48
C GLU A 21 3.47 4.11 -4.34
N ALA A 22 3.89 2.93 -3.89
CA ALA A 22 4.75 2.06 -4.70
C ALA A 22 4.12 1.70 -6.06
N MET A 23 2.82 1.38 -6.07
CA MET A 23 2.09 1.10 -7.31
C MET A 23 1.98 2.34 -8.22
N VAL A 24 1.76 3.53 -7.66
CA VAL A 24 1.73 4.79 -8.41
C VAL A 24 3.07 5.06 -9.10
N LEU A 25 4.20 4.85 -8.42
CA LEU A 25 5.53 5.02 -9.02
C LEU A 25 5.75 4.08 -10.22
N VAL A 26 5.16 2.89 -10.21
CA VAL A 26 5.20 1.97 -11.34
C VAL A 26 4.24 2.39 -12.45
N ASP A 27 3.02 2.81 -12.09
CA ASP A 27 2.02 3.31 -13.05
C ASP A 27 2.52 4.54 -13.82
N ASP A 28 3.32 5.39 -13.17
CA ASP A 28 3.96 6.57 -13.74
C ASP A 28 5.33 6.27 -14.39
N GLU A 29 5.69 4.99 -14.51
CA GLU A 29 6.93 4.49 -15.15
C GLU A 29 8.22 5.07 -14.53
N ILE A 30 8.21 5.43 -13.25
CA ILE A 30 9.34 6.05 -12.54
C ILE A 30 10.37 5.01 -12.10
N ALA A 31 9.91 3.85 -11.64
CA ALA A 31 10.79 2.78 -11.17
C ALA A 31 10.14 1.39 -11.36
N SER A 32 10.96 0.34 -11.41
CA SER A 32 10.47 -1.03 -11.44
C SER A 32 10.03 -1.51 -10.06
N LYS A 33 9.17 -2.54 -10.00
CA LYS A 33 8.73 -3.16 -8.73
C LYS A 33 9.91 -3.64 -7.87
N ASP A 34 10.90 -4.27 -8.51
CA ASP A 34 12.08 -4.82 -7.85
C ASP A 34 13.00 -3.72 -7.30
N ASP A 35 13.19 -2.62 -8.04
CA ASP A 35 13.97 -1.48 -7.55
C ASP A 35 13.30 -0.81 -6.34
N ILE A 36 11.97 -0.65 -6.37
CA ILE A 36 11.21 -0.07 -5.26
C ILE A 36 11.32 -0.97 -4.02
N ASP A 37 11.10 -2.27 -4.16
CA ASP A 37 11.20 -3.22 -3.03
C ASP A 37 12.61 -3.21 -2.42
N LYS A 38 13.65 -3.26 -3.26
CA LYS A 38 15.04 -3.16 -2.79
C LYS A 38 15.32 -1.83 -2.10
N ALA A 39 14.85 -0.72 -2.65
CA ALA A 39 15.05 0.60 -2.07
C ALA A 39 14.38 0.72 -0.69
N MET A 40 13.18 0.18 -0.52
CA MET A 40 12.47 0.23 0.76
C MET A 40 13.09 -0.70 1.81
N VAL A 41 13.57 -1.88 1.41
CA VAL A 41 14.28 -2.79 2.32
C VAL A 41 15.64 -2.22 2.72
N LEU A 42 16.47 -1.82 1.76
CA LEU A 42 17.86 -1.41 2.01
C LEU A 42 17.97 0.04 2.51
N GLY A 43 17.12 0.94 2.00
CA GLY A 43 17.16 2.37 2.30
C GLY A 43 16.28 2.75 3.49
N ALA A 44 15.05 2.25 3.56
CA ALA A 44 14.10 2.57 4.63
C ALA A 44 14.05 1.54 5.76
N SER A 45 14.85 0.46 5.66
CA SER A 45 14.91 -0.63 6.65
C SER A 45 13.56 -1.33 6.88
N PHE A 46 12.73 -1.41 5.84
CA PHE A 46 11.50 -2.19 5.90
C PHE A 46 11.85 -3.70 5.95
N PRO A 47 11.13 -4.51 6.74
CA PRO A 47 11.35 -5.96 6.77
C PRO A 47 11.13 -6.63 5.41
N GLU A 48 10.20 -6.09 4.62
CA GLU A 48 9.88 -6.52 3.27
C GLU A 48 9.44 -5.31 2.43
N GLY A 49 9.64 -5.38 1.11
CA GLY A 49 9.24 -4.31 0.20
C GLY A 49 7.71 -4.19 0.07
N PRO A 50 7.20 -3.03 -0.39
CA PRO A 50 5.77 -2.81 -0.57
C PRO A 50 5.10 -3.78 -1.54
N PHE A 51 5.76 -4.21 -2.63
CA PHE A 51 5.18 -5.18 -3.55
C PHE A 51 5.16 -6.58 -2.93
N ALA A 52 6.25 -7.01 -2.29
CA ALA A 52 6.26 -8.25 -1.52
C ALA A 52 5.16 -8.28 -0.43
N MET A 53 4.97 -7.16 0.28
CA MET A 53 3.90 -7.00 1.26
C MET A 53 2.51 -7.14 0.62
N ALA A 54 2.31 -6.49 -0.53
CA ALA A 54 1.06 -6.52 -1.25
C ALA A 54 0.74 -7.93 -1.79
N GLU A 55 1.73 -8.66 -2.30
CA GLU A 55 1.58 -10.06 -2.72
C GLU A 55 1.23 -10.98 -1.54
N ARG A 56 1.89 -10.79 -0.39
CA ARG A 56 1.60 -11.54 0.84
C ARG A 56 0.19 -11.28 1.37
N ILE A 57 -0.32 -10.04 1.24
CA ILE A 57 -1.69 -9.68 1.62
C ILE A 57 -2.71 -10.19 0.58
N GLY A 58 -2.31 -10.22 -0.69
CA GLY A 58 -3.13 -10.53 -1.85
C GLY A 58 -3.65 -9.26 -2.55
N MET A 59 -3.45 -9.15 -3.86
CA MET A 59 -3.82 -7.98 -4.67
C MET A 59 -5.31 -7.62 -4.55
N ASP A 60 -6.20 -8.62 -4.59
CA ASP A 60 -7.65 -8.39 -4.47
C ASP A 60 -8.04 -7.80 -3.10
N LYS A 61 -7.34 -8.24 -2.06
CA LYS A 61 -7.54 -7.72 -0.70
C LYS A 61 -7.01 -6.30 -0.59
N VAL A 62 -5.84 -6.00 -1.16
CA VAL A 62 -5.30 -4.64 -1.23
C VAL A 62 -6.28 -3.70 -1.95
N LYS A 63 -6.81 -4.11 -3.12
CA LYS A 63 -7.84 -3.35 -3.84
C LYS A 63 -9.06 -3.10 -2.96
N THR A 64 -9.57 -4.15 -2.32
CA THR A 64 -10.75 -4.07 -1.44
C THR A 64 -10.54 -3.10 -0.27
N GLU A 65 -9.40 -3.17 0.41
CA GLU A 65 -9.10 -2.30 1.55
C GLU A 65 -8.82 -0.85 1.11
N LEU A 66 -8.15 -0.62 -0.02
CA LEU A 66 -7.98 0.71 -0.58
C LEU A 66 -9.33 1.35 -0.95
N THR A 67 -10.23 0.60 -1.58
CA THR A 67 -11.59 1.09 -1.91
C THR A 67 -12.34 1.50 -0.65
N LYS A 68 -12.34 0.67 0.40
CA LYS A 68 -12.99 1.02 1.68
C LYS A 68 -12.39 2.29 2.29
N LEU A 69 -11.06 2.37 2.36
CA LEU A 69 -10.37 3.54 2.91
C LEU A 69 -10.60 4.79 2.06
N HIS A 70 -10.78 4.65 0.75
CA HIS A 70 -11.13 5.74 -0.16
C HIS A 70 -12.54 6.25 0.08
N GLU A 71 -13.52 5.36 0.28
CA GLU A 71 -14.89 5.74 0.64
C GLU A 71 -14.96 6.46 1.99
N GLU A 72 -14.15 6.02 2.97
CA GLU A 72 -14.16 6.59 4.33
C GLU A 72 -13.34 7.88 4.47
N LEU A 73 -12.19 7.98 3.79
CA LEU A 73 -11.16 8.99 4.03
C LEU A 73 -10.79 9.82 2.79
N GLY A 74 -11.32 9.46 1.62
CA GLY A 74 -11.19 10.22 0.38
C GLY A 74 -9.93 9.93 -0.44
N GLU A 75 -9.52 10.92 -1.23
CA GLU A 75 -8.58 10.79 -2.35
C GLU A 75 -7.20 10.23 -1.99
N CYS A 76 -6.75 10.35 -0.74
CA CYS A 76 -5.46 9.79 -0.29
C CYS A 76 -5.36 8.26 -0.44
N TYR A 77 -6.50 7.58 -0.66
CA TYR A 77 -6.62 6.14 -0.80
C TYR A 77 -7.13 5.68 -2.16
N SER A 78 -7.19 6.57 -3.16
CA SER A 78 -7.71 6.20 -4.47
C SER A 78 -6.98 5.00 -5.08
N VAL A 79 -7.73 4.11 -5.72
CA VAL A 79 -7.20 2.85 -6.24
C VAL A 79 -6.28 3.11 -7.45
N PRO A 80 -4.99 2.71 -7.39
CA PRO A 80 -4.04 2.87 -8.49
C PRO A 80 -4.49 2.15 -9.76
N LYS A 81 -4.01 2.59 -10.93
CA LYS A 81 -4.38 1.99 -12.23
C LYS A 81 -3.98 0.53 -12.29
N MET A 82 -2.85 0.16 -11.67
CA MET A 82 -2.39 -1.23 -11.55
C MET A 82 -3.46 -2.18 -10.98
N LEU A 83 -4.36 -1.69 -10.13
CA LEU A 83 -5.40 -2.48 -9.48
C LEU A 83 -6.80 -2.28 -10.07
N GLN A 84 -6.96 -1.49 -11.13
CA GLN A 84 -8.29 -1.20 -11.72
C GLN A 84 -8.85 -2.38 -12.49
#